data_AF-A0A6L8N775-F1
#
_entry.id   AF-A0A6L8N775-F1
#
_cell.length_a   1.000
_cell.length_b   1.000
_cell.length_c   1.000
_cell.angle_alpha   90.00
_cell.angle_beta   90.00
_cell.angle_gamma   90.00
#
_symmetry.space_group_name_H-M   'P 1'
#
loop_
_entity.id
_entity.type
_entity.pdbx_description
1 polymer ?
#
loop_
_entity_poly.entity_id
_entity_poly.type
_entity_poly.pdbx_seq_one_letter_code
_entity_poly.pdbx_strand_id
1 'polypeptide(L)'
;MGERLTGTTTVDTPEDPHVYSYRCEQCRTTWPATSRREAEAERKRHRDLVHTGGVPDGDSIQRPTRPPLPPQPPFLATPFRRAVSVTVAFGTLAIVTWFRFLA
;
A
#
# COMPACT_ATOMS: atom_id res chain seq x y z
N MET A 1 27.58 -24.60 -22.68
CA MET A 1 27.54 -24.92 -21.24
C MET A 1 27.69 -23.59 -20.51
N GLY A 2 26.60 -23.01 -20.05
CA GLY A 2 26.56 -21.62 -19.60
C GLY A 2 25.13 -21.23 -19.23
N GLU A 3 24.58 -21.97 -18.29
CA GLU A 3 23.28 -21.68 -17.68
C GLU A 3 23.36 -20.36 -16.90
N ARG A 4 22.71 -19.32 -17.44
CA ARG A 4 22.42 -18.09 -16.71
C ARG A 4 21.38 -18.44 -15.65
N LEU A 5 21.83 -18.47 -14.40
CA LEU A 5 20.97 -18.49 -13.22
C LEU A 5 20.23 -17.14 -13.15
N THR A 6 19.05 -17.05 -13.76
CA THR A 6 18.08 -15.99 -13.48
C THR A 6 17.46 -16.27 -12.12
N GLY A 7 18.23 -16.01 -11.06
CA GLY A 7 17.70 -15.90 -9.71
C GLY A 7 16.87 -14.63 -9.63
N THR A 8 15.58 -14.72 -9.94
CA THR A 8 14.60 -13.77 -9.41
C THR A 8 14.52 -14.03 -7.92
N THR A 9 15.40 -13.39 -7.15
CA THR A 9 15.21 -13.25 -5.71
C THR A 9 13.98 -12.35 -5.53
N THR A 10 12.80 -12.95 -5.58
CA THR A 10 11.63 -12.37 -4.94
C THR A 10 12.01 -12.24 -3.47
N VAL A 11 12.23 -10.99 -3.08
CA VAL A 11 12.28 -10.58 -1.69
C VAL A 11 10.88 -10.84 -1.13
N ASP A 12 10.59 -12.10 -0.80
CA ASP A 12 9.57 -12.44 0.19
C ASP A 12 10.15 -12.04 1.54
N THR A 13 10.22 -10.73 1.79
CA THR A 13 10.31 -10.25 3.16
C THR A 13 8.96 -10.56 3.78
N PRO A 14 8.87 -11.45 4.78
CA PRO A 14 7.65 -11.61 5.53
C PRO A 14 7.26 -10.22 6.01
N GLU A 15 6.07 -9.78 5.63
CA GLU A 15 5.52 -8.48 5.99
C GLU A 15 5.63 -8.37 7.51
N ASP A 16 6.57 -7.56 8.00
CA ASP A 16 6.92 -7.52 9.40
C ASP A 16 5.64 -7.24 10.21
N PRO A 17 5.15 -8.19 11.03
CA PRO A 17 3.90 -8.01 11.78
C PRO A 17 4.01 -6.88 12.81
N HIS A 18 5.21 -6.33 13.01
CA HIS A 18 5.50 -5.25 13.94
C HIS A 18 5.31 -3.88 13.29
N VAL A 19 4.10 -3.35 13.44
CA VAL A 19 3.72 -2.00 12.99
C VAL A 19 4.28 -0.89 13.89
N TYR A 20 4.92 -1.23 15.01
CA TYR A 20 5.55 -0.28 15.91
C TYR A 20 6.88 -0.82 16.40
N SER A 21 7.77 0.06 16.82
CA SER A 21 8.95 -0.32 17.57
C SER A 21 9.25 0.70 18.65
N TYR A 22 9.79 0.25 19.77
CA TYR A 22 10.32 1.09 20.82
C TYR A 22 11.85 1.09 20.71
N ARG A 23 12.48 2.28 20.69
CA ARG A 23 13.94 2.42 20.67
C ARG A 23 14.41 3.25 21.86
N CYS A 24 15.37 2.70 22.60
CA CYS A 24 16.11 3.42 23.64
C CYS A 24 17.47 3.84 23.09
N GLU A 25 17.73 5.14 22.95
CA GLU A 25 18.99 5.65 22.42
C GLU A 25 20.17 5.41 23.39
N GLN A 26 19.92 5.51 24.69
CA GLN A 26 20.95 5.29 25.71
C GLN A 26 21.44 3.83 25.71
N CYS A 27 20.52 2.87 25.55
CA CYS A 27 20.85 1.44 25.47
C CYS A 27 21.21 0.99 24.04
N ARG A 28 20.88 1.81 23.03
CA ARG A 28 20.97 1.50 21.59
C ARG A 28 20.26 0.20 21.19
N THR A 29 19.13 -0.08 21.84
CA THR A 29 18.32 -1.28 21.60
C THR A 29 16.94 -0.90 21.06
N THR A 30 16.46 -1.71 20.12
CA THR A 30 15.12 -1.57 19.53
C THR A 30 14.31 -2.83 19.81
N TRP A 31 13.08 -2.65 20.31
CA TRP A 31 12.11 -3.71 20.56
C TRP A 31 10.95 -3.58 19.57
N PRO A 32 10.66 -4.61 18.77
CA PRO A 32 9.51 -4.61 17.88
C PRO A 32 8.20 -4.78 18.67
N ALA A 33 7.11 -4.20 18.17
CA ALA A 33 5.78 -4.28 18.76
C ALA A 33 4.69 -4.31 17.69
N THR A 34 3.66 -5.11 17.91
CA THR A 34 2.51 -5.20 17.00
C THR A 34 1.55 -4.02 17.14
N SER A 35 1.59 -3.34 18.29
CA SER A 35 0.74 -2.19 18.57
C SER A 35 1.47 -1.09 19.35
N ARG A 36 0.95 0.14 19.27
CA ARG A 36 1.47 1.26 20.05
C ARG A 36 1.42 0.98 21.55
N ARG A 37 0.32 0.41 22.03
CA ARG A 37 0.13 0.07 23.45
C ARG A 37 1.20 -0.91 23.93
N GLU A 38 1.53 -1.89 23.10
CA GLU A 38 2.59 -2.85 23.39
C GLU A 38 3.98 -2.18 23.43
N ALA A 39 4.28 -1.29 22.48
CA ALA A 39 5.52 -0.50 22.51
C ALA A 39 5.61 0.39 23.76
N GLU A 40 4.49 1.00 24.20
CA GLU A 40 4.42 1.79 25.43
C GLU A 40 4.61 0.94 26.69
N ALA A 41 4.03 -0.27 26.71
CA ALA A 41 4.22 -1.22 27.80
C ALA A 41 5.68 -1.67 27.91
N GLU A 42 6.32 -2.00 26.79
CA GLU A 42 7.74 -2.40 26.77
C GLU A 42 8.64 -1.23 27.18
N ARG A 43 8.35 -0.01 26.70
CA ARG A 43 9.03 1.22 27.13
C ARG A 43 8.94 1.42 28.64
N LYS A 44 7.74 1.31 29.22
CA LYS A 44 7.53 1.45 30.67
C LYS A 44 8.30 0.38 31.43
N ARG A 45 8.15 -0.89 31.04
CA ARG A 45 8.84 -2.03 31.64
C ARG A 45 10.36 -1.83 31.61
N HIS A 46 10.90 -1.42 30.47
CA HIS A 46 12.32 -1.16 30.30
C HIS A 46 12.80 -0.04 31.23
N ARG A 47 12.08 1.08 31.30
CA ARG A 47 12.41 2.19 32.20
C ARG A 47 12.43 1.76 33.65
N ASP A 48 11.42 1.02 34.09
CA ASP A 48 11.29 0.59 35.48
C ASP A 48 12.45 -0.33 35.87
N LEU A 49 12.88 -1.22 34.97
CA LEU A 49 13.94 -2.21 35.23
C LEU A 49 15.36 -1.67 35.04
N VAL A 50 15.59 -0.83 34.03
CA VAL A 50 16.94 -0.41 33.60
C VAL A 50 17.26 1.01 34.02
N HIS A 51 16.25 1.88 34.09
CA HIS A 51 16.41 3.32 34.38
C HIS A 51 15.76 3.74 35.70
N THR A 52 15.35 2.79 36.55
CA THR A 52 14.69 3.05 37.85
C THR A 52 13.46 3.98 37.69
N GLY A 53 12.74 3.82 36.58
CA GLY A 53 11.58 4.64 36.21
C GLY A 53 11.92 5.98 35.53
N GLY A 54 13.21 6.34 35.45
CA GLY A 54 13.69 7.50 34.73
C GLY A 54 13.41 7.40 33.23
N VAL A 55 13.18 8.56 32.60
CA VAL A 55 13.02 8.67 31.15
C VAL A 55 14.40 8.92 30.54
N PRO A 56 14.98 7.96 29.81
CA PRO A 56 16.26 8.19 29.13
C PRO A 56 16.08 9.18 27.99
N ASP A 57 17.12 9.97 27.72
CA ASP A 57 17.14 10.91 26.60
C ASP A 57 17.06 10.16 25.26
N GLY A 58 16.26 10.69 24.33
CA GLY A 58 16.06 10.10 22.99
C GLY A 58 15.09 8.91 22.94
N ASP A 59 14.48 8.53 24.06
CA ASP A 59 13.46 7.48 24.12
C ASP A 59 12.27 7.78 23.19
N SER A 60 12.06 6.91 22.20
CA SER A 60 11.02 7.10 21.19
C SER A 60 10.33 5.80 20.78
N ILE A 61 9.03 5.93 20.46
CA ILE A 61 8.27 4.89 19.78
C ILE A 61 8.20 5.28 18.31
N GLN A 62 8.74 4.42 17.45
CA GLN A 62 8.77 4.60 16.02
C GLN A 62 7.60 3.83 15.39
N ARG A 63 7.00 4.44 14.37
CA ARG A 63 6.10 3.76 13.43
C ARG A 63 6.91 3.56 12.15
N PRO A 64 6.80 2.42 11.44
CA PRO A 64 7.33 2.31 10.11
C PRO A 64 6.70 3.40 9.26
N THR A 65 7.55 4.28 8.73
CA THR A 65 7.16 5.21 7.68
C THR A 65 6.65 4.36 6.54
N ARG A 66 5.33 4.40 6.27
CA ARG A 66 4.77 3.77 5.07
C ARG A 66 5.58 4.29 3.88
N PRO A 67 6.12 3.43 3.01
CA PRO A 67 6.74 3.89 1.79
C PRO A 67 5.79 4.85 1.05
N PRO A 68 6.29 5.89 0.38
CA PRO A 68 5.46 6.73 -0.46
C PRO A 68 4.62 5.85 -1.38
N LEU A 69 3.33 6.15 -1.51
CA LEU A 69 2.50 5.46 -2.49
C LEU A 69 3.18 5.60 -3.86
N PRO A 70 3.28 4.53 -4.67
CA PRO A 70 3.78 4.67 -6.04
C PRO A 70 2.94 5.73 -6.78
N PRO A 71 3.54 6.49 -7.71
CA PRO A 71 2.81 7.46 -8.50
C PRO A 71 1.62 6.78 -9.16
N GLN A 72 0.43 7.32 -8.94
CA GLN A 72 -0.77 6.76 -9.56
C GLN A 72 -0.62 6.89 -11.08
N PRO A 73 -0.86 5.83 -11.86
CA PRO A 73 -0.87 5.96 -13.31
C PRO A 73 -1.90 7.03 -13.69
N PRO A 74 -1.64 7.86 -14.72
CA PRO A 74 -2.66 8.77 -15.20
C PRO A 74 -3.91 7.93 -15.49
N PHE A 75 -5.03 8.28 -14.86
CA PHE A 75 -6.31 7.68 -15.20
C PHE A 75 -6.42 7.75 -16.71
N LEU A 76 -6.38 6.59 -17.37
CA LEU A 76 -6.77 6.50 -18.76
C LEU A 76 -8.23 6.90 -18.75
N ALA A 77 -8.50 8.17 -19.03
CA ALA A 77 -9.82 8.66 -19.36
C ALA A 77 -10.16 7.96 -20.67
N THR A 78 -10.69 6.74 -20.59
CA THR A 78 -11.07 5.96 -21.76
C THR A 78 -12.17 6.74 -22.47
N PRO A 79 -11.93 7.33 -23.66
CA PRO A 79 -12.95 8.12 -24.35
C PRO A 79 -14.01 7.21 -25.02
N PHE A 80 -13.89 5.88 -24.90
CA PHE A 80 -14.69 4.90 -25.62
C PHE A 80 -16.19 4.91 -25.32
N ARG A 81 -16.67 5.62 -24.29
CA ARG A 81 -18.11 5.74 -24.00
C ARG A 81 -18.90 6.62 -24.99
N ARG A 82 -18.26 7.35 -25.91
CA ARG A 82 -18.98 8.24 -26.85
C ARG A 82 -19.22 7.67 -28.26
N ALA A 83 -18.63 6.55 -28.63
CA ALA A 83 -18.74 6.03 -30.01
C ALA A 83 -20.01 5.18 -30.28
N VAL A 84 -20.66 4.66 -29.24
CA VAL A 84 -21.77 3.69 -29.39
C VAL A 84 -23.11 4.36 -29.74
N SER A 85 -23.29 5.65 -29.47
CA SER A 85 -24.58 6.33 -29.69
C SER A 85 -24.88 6.67 -31.16
N VAL A 86 -23.87 6.84 -32.02
CA VAL A 86 -24.09 7.24 -33.41
C VAL A 86 -24.51 6.05 -34.29
N THR A 87 -23.98 4.85 -34.05
CA THR A 87 -24.31 3.66 -34.87
C THR A 87 -25.74 3.19 -34.68
N VAL A 88 -26.30 3.29 -33.46
CA VAL A 88 -27.70 2.86 -33.21
C VAL A 88 -28.70 3.79 -33.89
N ALA A 89 -28.46 5.10 -33.93
CA ALA A 89 -29.36 6.07 -34.56
C ALA A 89 -29.44 5.91 -36.10
N PHE A 90 -28.31 5.64 -36.76
CA PHE A 90 -28.31 5.38 -38.21
C PHE A 90 -28.92 4.01 -38.55
N GLY A 91 -28.66 2.98 -37.73
CA GLY A 91 -29.25 1.65 -37.93
C GLY A 91 -30.78 1.65 -37.82
N THR A 92 -31.34 2.37 -36.85
CA THR A 92 -32.81 2.42 -36.67
C THR A 92 -33.50 3.26 -37.75
N LEU A 93 -32.92 4.37 -38.19
CA LEU A 93 -33.46 5.17 -39.29
C LEU A 93 -33.50 4.40 -40.61
N ALA A 94 -32.45 3.64 -40.94
CA ALA A 94 -32.42 2.81 -42.16
C ALA A 94 -33.52 1.73 -42.15
N ILE A 95 -33.73 1.06 -41.01
CA ILE A 95 -34.75 0.01 -40.87
C ILE A 95 -36.17 0.57 -41.03
N VAL A 96 -36.50 1.68 -40.36
CA VAL A 96 -37.85 2.28 -40.44
C VAL A 96 -38.17 2.75 -41.85
N THR A 97 -37.19 3.28 -42.57
CA THR A 97 -37.37 3.76 -43.94
C THR A 97 -37.62 2.60 -44.90
N TRP A 98 -36.97 1.45 -44.71
CA TRP A 98 -37.16 0.26 -45.55
C TRP A 98 -38.54 -0.39 -45.35
N PHE A 99 -39.02 -0.47 -44.12
CA PHE A 99 -40.37 -0.98 -43.83
C PHE A 99 -41.49 -0.09 -44.36
N ARG A 100 -41.26 1.22 -44.48
CA ARG A 100 -42.21 2.17 -45.09
C ARG A 100 -42.31 2.06 -46.62
N PHE A 101 -41.36 1.39 -47.27
CA PHE A 101 -41.32 1.21 -48.72
C PHE A 101 -41.86 -0.16 -49.18
N LEU A 102 -42.04 -1.10 -48.25
CA LEU A 102 -42.54 -2.47 -48.48
C LEU A 102 -44.03 -2.65 -48.10
N ALA A 103 -44.69 -1.59 -47.64
CA ALA A 103 -46.12 -1.52 -47.35
C ALA A 103 -46.81 -0.56 -48.31
#